data_AF-A0A7C2EBR7-F1
#
_entry.id   AF-A0A7C2EBR7-F1
#
_cell.length_a   1.000
_cell.length_b   1.000
_cell.length_c   1.000
_cell.angle_alpha   90.00
_cell.angle_beta   90.00
_cell.angle_gamma   90.00
#
_symmetry.space_group_name_H-M   'P 1'
#
loop_
_entity.id
_entity.type
_entity.pdbx_description
1 polymer ?
#
loop_
_entity_poly.entity_id
_entity_poly.type
_entity_poly.pdbx_seq_one_letter_code
_entity_poly.pdbx_strand_id
1 'polypeptide(L)'
;MGKKIPGTVWIFIGFVPWILYWALSGYGLWTEAVTAGLAAALALNAYRLRLRQARAMELVTLAFFAAHFAVTVVLGSPLFKTCSAVLAGAALALMAWGTLLAGSPFTYQYAREDWPREYWRHPLFYRTNALITAVWGAIFTFNAALGVLALAWPEARLWLTVAVPNAAIGAGIAFSLFFPSWYPKHILAREIAAREPYRWPDPVFGPARPAGEAEHDVIVVGAGIGGLTAAALLARRGLKVLVAEQHHRPGGFCTSWERHVRRGGERLRYVFDAGVHDVSGLGPRGPVTNLLRRLEIGDRLEWRRVGHEYVLPGFRLKVPGTAEELVRALQARFPAEREAIAAFFAEMEAVYRDLYADVERTGGVPCPPRTPGEMLAYPRTHPYAFRWMDLPYTVMLERFFQDASLKRFLLLLTGYLSDRPEALTAAQMAPLFGYYFDGGYYPVGGSQALADVLA
;
A
#
# COMPACT_ATOMS: atom_id res chain seq x y z
N MET A 1 -5.08 -24.03 12.81
CA MET A 1 -5.62 -22.64 12.75
C MET A 1 -7.04 -22.72 12.21
N GLY A 2 -8.06 -22.46 13.04
CA GLY A 2 -9.45 -22.46 12.57
C GLY A 2 -9.66 -21.35 11.53
N LYS A 3 -10.34 -21.65 10.42
CA LYS A 3 -10.68 -20.65 9.40
C LYS A 3 -11.47 -19.52 10.08
N LYS A 4 -10.92 -18.31 10.03
CA LYS A 4 -11.57 -17.10 10.54
C LYS A 4 -12.87 -16.89 9.75
N ILE A 5 -13.99 -16.69 10.45
CA ILE A 5 -15.28 -16.44 9.80
C ILE A 5 -15.17 -15.11 9.04
N PRO A 6 -15.51 -15.06 7.74
CA PRO A 6 -15.46 -13.83 6.96
C PRO A 6 -16.36 -12.74 7.57
N GLY A 7 -15.92 -11.49 7.53
CA GLY A 7 -16.67 -10.32 7.98
C GLY A 7 -18.02 -10.17 7.27
N THR A 8 -18.12 -10.59 6.00
CA THR A 8 -19.41 -10.67 5.29
C THR A 8 -20.39 -11.62 5.96
N VAL A 9 -19.93 -12.78 6.43
CA VAL A 9 -20.75 -13.74 7.18
C VAL A 9 -21.13 -13.15 8.55
N TRP A 10 -20.24 -12.40 9.20
CA TRP A 10 -20.56 -11.71 10.45
C TRP A 10 -21.65 -10.65 10.32
N ILE A 11 -21.72 -9.95 9.18
CA ILE A 11 -22.83 -9.03 8.91
C ILE A 11 -24.15 -9.80 8.89
N PHE A 12 -24.22 -10.93 8.18
CA PHE A 12 -25.43 -11.77 8.14
C PHE A 12 -25.78 -12.35 9.52
N ILE A 13 -24.79 -12.80 10.29
CA ILE A 13 -24.99 -13.26 11.68
C ILE A 13 -25.59 -12.14 12.53
N GLY A 14 -25.14 -10.90 12.34
CA GLY A 14 -25.69 -9.74 13.04
C GLY A 14 -27.15 -9.43 12.71
N PHE A 15 -27.64 -9.87 11.54
CA PHE A 15 -29.05 -9.76 11.16
C PHE A 15 -29.94 -10.91 11.65
N VAL A 16 -29.38 -11.98 12.24
CA VAL A 16 -30.16 -13.15 12.71
C VAL A 16 -31.34 -12.77 13.61
N PRO A 17 -31.21 -11.88 14.61
CA PRO A 17 -32.36 -11.47 15.43
C PRO A 17 -33.52 -10.87 14.60
N TRP A 18 -33.19 -10.07 13.58
CA TRP A 18 -34.16 -9.47 12.68
C TRP A 18 -34.82 -10.50 11.76
N ILE A 19 -34.03 -11.43 11.22
CA ILE A 19 -34.53 -12.50 10.36
C ILE A 19 -35.51 -13.41 11.12
N LEU A 20 -35.16 -13.83 12.34
CA LEU A 20 -36.03 -14.63 13.19
C LEU A 20 -37.35 -13.89 13.49
N TYR A 21 -37.25 -12.60 13.81
CA TYR A 21 -38.43 -11.77 14.06
C TYR A 21 -39.34 -11.67 12.83
N TRP A 22 -38.80 -11.37 11.64
CA TRP A 22 -39.59 -11.25 10.42
C TRP A 22 -40.22 -12.59 10.00
N ALA A 23 -39.50 -13.69 10.14
CA ALA A 23 -40.01 -15.02 9.81
C ALA A 23 -41.19 -15.41 10.71
N LEU A 24 -41.05 -15.27 12.03
CA LEU A 24 -42.08 -15.69 12.99
C LEU A 24 -43.28 -14.74 13.02
N SER A 25 -43.06 -13.42 12.93
CA SER A 25 -44.16 -12.46 12.90
C SER A 25 -45.02 -12.57 11.65
N GLY A 26 -44.47 -13.03 10.51
CA GLY A 26 -45.21 -13.32 9.30
C GLY A 26 -46.28 -14.41 9.45
N TYR A 27 -46.08 -15.36 10.37
CA TYR A 27 -47.05 -16.40 10.71
C TYR A 27 -48.02 -16.00 11.84
N GLY A 28 -47.94 -14.75 12.31
CA GLY A 28 -48.77 -14.26 13.43
C GLY A 28 -48.25 -14.62 14.82
N LEU A 29 -47.08 -15.26 14.92
CA LEU A 29 -46.43 -15.67 16.18
C LEU A 29 -45.63 -14.50 16.79
N TRP A 30 -46.31 -13.41 17.14
CA TRP A 30 -45.66 -12.15 17.53
C TRP A 30 -44.86 -12.22 18.83
N THR A 31 -45.36 -12.95 19.83
CA THR A 31 -44.72 -13.09 21.14
C THR A 31 -43.47 -13.96 21.03
N GLU A 32 -43.55 -15.03 20.26
CA GLU A 32 -42.46 -15.94 19.91
C GLU A 32 -41.41 -15.22 19.06
N ALA A 33 -41.83 -14.38 18.11
CA ALA A 33 -40.95 -13.58 17.28
C ALA A 33 -40.08 -12.62 18.10
N VAL A 34 -40.67 -11.87 19.03
CA VAL A 34 -39.93 -10.88 19.84
C VAL A 34 -39.05 -11.57 20.89
N THR A 35 -39.50 -12.67 21.49
CA THR A 35 -38.70 -13.46 22.44
C THR A 35 -37.51 -14.11 21.77
N ALA A 36 -37.69 -14.74 20.60
CA ALA A 36 -36.61 -15.33 19.82
C ALA A 36 -35.61 -14.27 19.36
N GLY A 37 -36.10 -13.11 18.88
CA GLY A 37 -35.25 -11.97 18.51
C GLY A 37 -34.41 -11.46 19.68
N LEU A 38 -35.01 -11.25 20.85
CA LEU A 38 -34.30 -10.82 22.06
C LEU A 38 -33.28 -11.86 22.54
N ALA A 39 -33.62 -13.14 22.55
CA ALA A 39 -32.71 -14.21 22.94
C ALA A 39 -31.48 -14.27 22.01
N ALA A 40 -31.70 -14.18 20.69
CA ALA A 40 -30.63 -14.14 19.70
C ALA A 40 -29.75 -12.88 19.86
N ALA A 41 -30.36 -11.71 20.10
CA ALA A 41 -29.65 -10.46 20.31
C ALA A 41 -28.77 -10.50 21.58
N LEU A 42 -29.30 -11.07 22.68
CA LEU A 42 -28.55 -11.29 23.92
C LEU A 42 -27.37 -12.24 23.73
N ALA A 43 -27.60 -13.38 23.06
CA ALA A 43 -26.55 -14.37 22.79
C ALA A 43 -25.41 -13.76 21.95
N LEU A 44 -25.76 -13.00 20.90
CA LEU A 44 -24.79 -12.36 20.02
C LEU A 44 -23.99 -11.27 20.75
N ASN A 45 -24.64 -10.44 21.56
CA ASN A 45 -23.95 -9.42 22.36
C ASN A 45 -23.06 -10.04 23.43
N ALA A 46 -23.50 -11.10 24.11
CA ALA A 46 -22.69 -11.82 25.08
C ALA A 46 -21.43 -12.42 24.43
N TYR A 47 -21.58 -12.99 23.24
CA TYR A 47 -20.45 -13.49 22.45
C TYR A 47 -19.47 -12.36 22.06
N ARG A 48 -19.98 -11.23 21.56
CA ARG A 48 -19.16 -10.07 21.18
C ARG A 48 -18.48 -9.40 22.39
N LEU A 49 -19.15 -9.38 23.54
CA LEU A 49 -18.59 -8.88 24.80
C LEU A 49 -17.43 -9.76 25.29
N ARG A 50 -17.56 -11.09 25.19
CA ARG A 50 -16.48 -12.04 25.50
C ARG A 50 -15.25 -11.80 24.63
N LEU A 51 -15.44 -11.39 23.38
CA LEU A 51 -14.37 -11.02 22.45
C LEU A 51 -13.87 -9.58 22.62
N ARG A 52 -14.45 -8.79 23.54
CA ARG A 52 -14.19 -7.35 23.72
C ARG A 52 -14.35 -6.54 22.41
N GLN A 53 -15.33 -6.92 21.60
CA GLN A 53 -15.61 -6.33 20.29
C GLN A 53 -17.08 -5.90 20.21
N ALA A 54 -17.47 -4.89 20.98
CA ALA A 54 -18.80 -4.30 20.85
C ALA A 54 -18.94 -3.63 19.47
N ARG A 55 -20.13 -3.76 18.89
CA ARG A 55 -20.46 -3.31 17.53
C ARG A 55 -21.79 -2.58 17.58
N ALA A 56 -21.92 -1.53 16.76
CA ALA A 56 -23.10 -0.67 16.81
C ALA A 56 -24.39 -1.41 16.47
N MET A 57 -24.34 -2.33 15.49
CA MET A 57 -25.52 -3.07 15.04
C MET A 57 -26.07 -4.00 16.12
N GLU A 58 -25.20 -4.74 16.81
CA GLU A 58 -25.57 -5.65 17.88
C GLU A 58 -26.16 -4.90 19.07
N LEU A 59 -25.59 -3.75 19.43
CA LEU A 59 -26.11 -2.90 20.52
C LEU A 59 -27.48 -2.31 20.19
N VAL A 60 -27.66 -1.76 18.98
CA VAL A 60 -28.97 -1.22 18.55
C VAL A 60 -30.00 -2.33 18.44
N THR A 61 -29.62 -3.49 17.91
CA THR A 61 -30.50 -4.67 17.81
C THR A 61 -30.96 -5.11 19.19
N LEU A 62 -30.06 -5.20 20.17
CA LEU A 62 -30.42 -5.53 21.55
C LEU A 62 -31.36 -4.50 22.18
N ALA A 63 -31.05 -3.22 22.04
CA ALA A 63 -31.88 -2.14 22.57
C ALA A 63 -33.30 -2.17 21.95
N PHE A 64 -33.39 -2.37 20.64
CA PHE A 64 -34.66 -2.48 19.93
C PHE A 64 -35.50 -3.67 20.43
N PHE A 65 -34.93 -4.87 20.47
CA PHE A 65 -35.66 -6.06 20.90
C PHE A 65 -36.01 -6.05 22.39
N ALA A 66 -35.18 -5.43 23.25
CA ALA A 66 -35.50 -5.24 24.65
C ALA A 66 -36.69 -4.29 24.84
N ALA A 67 -36.70 -3.16 24.12
CA ALA A 67 -37.82 -2.22 24.15
C ALA A 67 -39.10 -2.85 23.56
N HIS A 68 -38.97 -3.57 22.45
CA HIS A 68 -40.09 -4.28 21.83
C HIS A 68 -40.68 -5.34 22.77
N PHE A 69 -39.84 -6.16 23.41
CA PHE A 69 -40.29 -7.17 24.38
C PHE A 69 -41.01 -6.53 25.58
N ALA A 70 -40.45 -5.46 26.14
CA ALA A 70 -41.09 -4.74 27.24
C ALA A 70 -42.47 -4.19 26.84
N VAL A 71 -42.58 -3.55 25.67
CA VAL A 71 -43.84 -2.95 25.23
C VAL A 71 -44.88 -4.00 24.81
N THR A 72 -44.47 -5.06 24.13
CA THR A 72 -45.39 -6.05 23.55
C THR A 72 -45.78 -7.13 24.56
N VAL A 73 -44.82 -7.64 25.35
CA VAL A 73 -45.04 -8.78 26.26
C VAL A 73 -45.36 -8.32 27.68
N VAL A 74 -44.61 -7.34 28.20
CA VAL A 74 -44.80 -6.89 29.59
C VAL A 74 -45.97 -5.91 29.72
N LEU A 75 -46.06 -4.93 28.81
CA LEU A 75 -47.13 -3.91 28.84
C LEU A 75 -48.37 -4.29 28.01
N GLY A 76 -48.30 -5.34 27.20
CA GLY A 76 -49.42 -5.80 26.37
C GLY A 76 -49.86 -4.82 25.27
N SER A 77 -49.02 -3.84 24.90
CA SER A 77 -49.40 -2.79 23.95
C SER A 77 -49.37 -3.30 22.49
N PRO A 78 -50.36 -2.94 21.65
CA PRO A 78 -50.36 -3.30 20.23
C PRO A 78 -49.42 -2.43 19.38
N LEU A 79 -48.73 -1.42 19.95
CA LEU A 79 -47.93 -0.44 19.22
C LEU A 79 -46.97 -1.08 18.22
N PHE A 80 -46.16 -2.05 18.66
CA PHE A 80 -45.20 -2.72 17.80
C PHE A 80 -45.87 -3.68 16.81
N LYS A 81 -47.08 -4.20 17.08
CA LYS A 81 -47.84 -4.98 16.09
C LYS A 81 -48.33 -4.08 14.96
N THR A 82 -48.79 -2.88 15.28
CA THR A 82 -49.32 -1.92 14.30
C THR A 82 -48.21 -1.27 13.48
N CYS A 83 -47.14 -0.81 14.15
CA CYS A 83 -46.08 0.02 13.57
C CYS A 83 -44.74 -0.73 13.38
N SER A 84 -44.73 -2.08 13.41
CA SER A 84 -43.52 -2.92 13.31
C SER A 84 -42.55 -2.46 12.21
N ALA A 85 -43.06 -2.32 10.98
CA ALA A 85 -42.24 -1.97 9.82
C ALA A 85 -41.60 -0.57 9.97
N VAL A 86 -42.34 0.39 10.52
CA VAL A 86 -41.86 1.75 10.77
C VAL A 86 -40.77 1.74 11.84
N LEU A 87 -41.03 1.10 12.98
CA LEU A 87 -40.11 1.10 14.12
C LEU A 87 -38.83 0.33 13.80
N ALA A 88 -38.93 -0.83 13.13
CA ALA A 88 -37.78 -1.61 12.70
C ALA A 88 -36.93 -0.86 11.66
N GLY A 89 -37.58 -0.31 10.62
CA GLY A 89 -36.90 0.48 9.59
C GLY A 89 -36.24 1.73 10.18
N ALA A 90 -36.91 2.44 11.07
CA ALA A 90 -36.37 3.63 11.75
C ALA A 90 -35.17 3.29 12.64
N ALA A 91 -35.24 2.20 13.41
CA ALA A 91 -34.12 1.78 14.26
C ALA A 91 -32.85 1.46 13.43
N LEU A 92 -33.02 0.72 12.33
CA LEU A 92 -31.92 0.39 11.41
C LEU A 92 -31.41 1.61 10.65
N ALA A 93 -32.29 2.54 10.26
CA ALA A 93 -31.90 3.80 9.63
C ALA A 93 -31.10 4.68 10.59
N LEU A 94 -31.58 4.87 11.82
CA LEU A 94 -30.89 5.64 12.86
C LEU A 94 -29.52 5.06 13.18
N MET A 95 -29.39 3.74 13.22
CA MET A 95 -28.10 3.07 13.35
C MET A 95 -27.18 3.39 12.16
N ALA A 96 -27.65 3.20 10.93
CA ALA A 96 -26.83 3.40 9.73
C ALA A 96 -26.36 4.86 9.63
N TRP A 97 -27.26 5.82 9.80
CA TRP A 97 -26.92 7.25 9.78
C TRP A 97 -26.09 7.67 10.99
N GLY A 98 -26.42 7.20 12.19
CA GLY A 98 -25.70 7.51 13.41
C GLY A 98 -24.25 7.01 13.38
N THR A 99 -24.01 5.80 12.86
CA THR A 99 -22.65 5.27 12.69
C THR A 99 -21.86 6.01 11.61
N LEU A 100 -22.52 6.48 10.55
CA LEU A 100 -21.92 7.31 9.53
C LEU A 100 -21.51 8.69 10.09
N LEU A 101 -22.39 9.34 10.86
CA LEU A 101 -22.12 10.63 11.51
C LEU A 101 -21.03 10.54 12.58
N ALA A 102 -20.96 9.41 13.30
CA ALA A 102 -19.90 9.13 14.27
C ALA A 102 -18.53 8.82 13.63
N GLY A 103 -18.42 8.83 12.30
CA GLY A 103 -17.17 8.53 11.59
C GLY A 103 -16.74 7.06 11.65
N SER A 104 -17.65 6.15 12.02
CA SER A 104 -17.39 4.71 12.08
C SER A 104 -18.57 3.91 11.49
N PRO A 105 -18.78 3.99 10.16
CA PRO A 105 -19.88 3.34 9.46
C PRO A 105 -20.02 1.87 9.87
N PHE A 106 -21.23 1.36 10.09
CA PHE A 106 -21.37 -0.01 10.63
C PHE A 106 -20.72 -1.06 9.73
N THR A 107 -20.77 -0.92 8.40
CA THR A 107 -20.11 -1.85 7.46
C THR A 107 -18.58 -1.83 7.59
N TYR A 108 -17.99 -0.67 7.89
CA TYR A 108 -16.56 -0.52 8.16
C TYR A 108 -16.13 -1.33 9.40
N GLN A 109 -16.97 -1.42 10.41
CA GLN A 109 -16.67 -2.18 11.64
C GLN A 109 -16.44 -3.67 11.34
N TYR A 110 -17.24 -4.25 10.45
CA TYR A 110 -17.13 -5.65 10.02
C TYR A 110 -16.03 -5.85 8.97
N ALA A 111 -15.92 -4.96 7.99
CA ALA A 111 -14.90 -5.08 6.93
C ALA A 111 -13.47 -5.12 7.49
N ARG A 112 -13.21 -4.47 8.63
CA ARG A 112 -11.90 -4.54 9.31
C ARG A 112 -11.49 -5.95 9.75
N GLU A 113 -12.41 -6.90 9.89
CA GLU A 113 -12.09 -8.26 10.32
C GLU A 113 -11.39 -9.09 9.23
N ASP A 114 -11.67 -8.75 7.96
CA ASP A 114 -11.17 -9.42 6.75
C ASP A 114 -9.92 -8.77 6.15
N TRP A 115 -9.62 -7.53 6.56
CA TRP A 115 -8.54 -6.74 6.00
C TRP A 115 -7.42 -6.48 7.02
N PRO A 116 -6.15 -6.50 6.61
CA PRO A 116 -5.01 -6.13 7.45
C PRO A 116 -5.16 -4.73 8.03
N ARG A 117 -4.51 -4.50 9.17
CA ARG A 117 -4.64 -3.24 9.94
C ARG A 117 -4.18 -2.03 9.15
N GLU A 118 -3.26 -2.23 8.22
CA GLU A 118 -2.69 -1.25 7.29
C GLU A 118 -3.78 -0.62 6.42
N TYR A 119 -4.82 -1.36 6.04
CA TYR A 119 -5.94 -0.83 5.22
C TYR A 119 -6.96 -0.05 6.04
N TRP A 120 -7.01 -0.24 7.35
CA TRP A 120 -8.10 0.29 8.17
C TRP A 120 -8.15 1.81 8.14
N ARG A 121 -7.01 2.47 7.89
CA ARG A 121 -6.90 3.93 7.80
C ARG A 121 -6.88 4.46 6.37
N HIS A 122 -6.93 3.58 5.37
CA HIS A 122 -6.86 4.01 3.97
C HIS A 122 -8.14 4.76 3.58
N PRO A 123 -8.06 5.96 2.99
CA PRO A 123 -9.23 6.77 2.65
C PRO A 123 -10.23 6.05 1.74
N LEU A 124 -9.73 5.28 0.76
CA LEU A 124 -10.58 4.50 -0.15
C LEU A 124 -11.35 3.41 0.60
N PHE A 125 -10.71 2.74 1.57
CA PHE A 125 -11.35 1.68 2.35
C PHE A 125 -12.47 2.24 3.23
N TYR A 126 -12.23 3.40 3.87
CA TYR A 126 -13.26 4.12 4.59
C TYR A 126 -14.41 4.56 3.68
N ARG A 127 -14.11 5.24 2.56
CA ARG A 127 -15.11 5.74 1.60
C ARG A 127 -15.99 4.64 1.04
N THR A 128 -15.42 3.49 0.66
CA THR A 128 -16.19 2.34 0.17
C THR A 128 -17.23 1.89 1.21
N ASN A 129 -16.81 1.73 2.46
CA ASN A 129 -17.73 1.30 3.53
C ASN A 129 -18.75 2.39 3.90
N ALA A 130 -18.36 3.66 3.89
CA ALA A 130 -19.26 4.78 4.11
C ALA A 130 -20.38 4.84 3.06
N LEU A 131 -20.05 4.63 1.78
CA LEU A 131 -21.05 4.57 0.69
C LEU A 131 -22.00 3.39 0.86
N ILE A 132 -21.49 2.20 1.20
CA ILE A 132 -22.35 1.03 1.46
C ILE A 132 -23.27 1.29 2.65
N THR A 133 -22.75 1.87 3.73
CA THR A 133 -23.56 2.24 4.90
C THR A 133 -24.63 3.28 4.54
N ALA A 134 -24.31 4.27 3.70
CA ALA A 134 -25.28 5.28 3.25
C ALA A 134 -26.40 4.67 2.39
N VAL A 135 -26.07 3.71 1.50
CA VAL A 135 -27.07 2.97 0.73
C VAL A 135 -28.01 2.19 1.66
N TRP A 136 -27.46 1.49 2.66
CA TRP A 136 -28.29 0.83 3.68
C TRP A 136 -29.13 1.81 4.49
N GLY A 137 -28.58 2.94 4.90
CA GLY A 137 -29.31 4.01 5.58
C GLY A 137 -30.49 4.51 4.73
N ALA A 138 -30.28 4.72 3.43
CA ALA A 138 -31.33 5.11 2.50
C ALA A 138 -32.41 4.03 2.36
N ILE A 139 -32.03 2.75 2.20
CA ILE A 139 -32.98 1.63 2.12
C ILE A 139 -33.80 1.51 3.39
N PHE A 140 -33.19 1.59 4.57
CA PHE A 140 -33.91 1.50 5.84
C PHE A 140 -34.85 2.69 6.06
N THR A 141 -34.42 3.90 5.67
CA THR A 141 -35.26 5.10 5.73
C THR A 141 -36.46 4.98 4.79
N PHE A 142 -36.22 4.50 3.56
CA PHE A 142 -37.26 4.24 2.58
C PHE A 142 -38.26 3.20 3.10
N ASN A 143 -37.78 2.10 3.67
CA ASN A 143 -38.65 1.07 4.25
C ASN A 143 -39.46 1.59 5.45
N ALA A 144 -38.89 2.46 6.28
CA ALA A 144 -39.62 3.10 7.37
C ALA A 144 -40.75 4.00 6.82
N ALA A 145 -40.48 4.78 5.77
CA ALA A 145 -41.48 5.62 5.11
C ALA A 145 -42.59 4.80 4.46
N LEU A 146 -42.26 3.69 3.77
CA LEU A 146 -43.26 2.76 3.23
C LEU A 146 -44.13 2.16 4.35
N GLY A 147 -43.53 1.85 5.51
CA GLY A 147 -44.26 1.41 6.68
C GLY A 147 -45.29 2.44 7.17
N VAL A 148 -44.98 3.74 7.09
CA VAL A 148 -45.91 4.82 7.44
C VAL A 148 -47.04 4.90 6.41
N LEU A 149 -46.72 4.83 5.12
CA LEU A 149 -47.73 4.82 4.04
C LEU A 149 -48.67 3.61 4.15
N ALA A 150 -48.17 2.45 4.59
CA ALA A 150 -48.97 1.26 4.81
C ALA A 150 -49.99 1.40 5.95
N LEU A 151 -49.82 2.37 6.86
CA LEU A 151 -50.82 2.73 7.86
C LEU A 151 -51.96 3.56 7.24
N ALA A 152 -51.66 4.37 6.23
CA ALA A 152 -52.64 5.19 5.52
C ALA A 152 -53.41 4.42 4.44
N TRP A 153 -52.80 3.40 3.81
CA TRP A 153 -53.41 2.59 2.77
C TRP A 153 -53.37 1.08 3.09
N PRO A 154 -54.34 0.57 3.85
CA PRO A 154 -54.40 -0.84 4.25
C PRO A 154 -54.48 -1.81 3.06
N GLU A 155 -55.18 -1.43 1.99
CA GLU A 155 -55.33 -2.24 0.76
C GLU A 155 -53.99 -2.54 0.07
N ALA A 156 -52.99 -1.67 0.24
CA ALA A 156 -51.66 -1.83 -0.34
C ALA A 156 -50.63 -2.37 0.67
N ARG A 157 -51.03 -2.76 1.88
CA ARG A 157 -50.13 -3.09 2.99
C ARG A 157 -49.12 -4.18 2.64
N LEU A 158 -49.52 -5.22 1.93
CA LEU A 158 -48.63 -6.32 1.53
C LEU A 158 -47.52 -5.85 0.58
N TRP A 159 -47.85 -4.96 -0.37
CA TRP A 159 -46.87 -4.36 -1.26
C TRP A 159 -45.90 -3.44 -0.52
N LEU A 160 -46.44 -2.58 0.36
CA LEU A 160 -45.68 -1.54 1.06
C LEU A 160 -44.82 -2.09 2.20
N THR A 161 -45.19 -3.21 2.83
CA THR A 161 -44.46 -3.75 3.99
C THR A 161 -43.64 -5.01 3.70
N VAL A 162 -43.91 -5.69 2.57
CA VAL A 162 -43.23 -6.95 2.23
C VAL A 162 -42.55 -6.86 0.86
N ALA A 163 -43.30 -6.69 -0.22
CA ALA A 163 -42.76 -6.86 -1.58
C ALA A 163 -41.72 -5.79 -1.93
N VAL A 164 -42.08 -4.50 -1.82
CA VAL A 164 -41.17 -3.38 -2.15
C VAL A 164 -39.98 -3.31 -1.18
N PRO A 165 -40.18 -3.40 0.16
CA PRO A 165 -39.06 -3.43 1.10
C PRO A 165 -38.08 -4.58 0.86
N ASN A 166 -38.57 -5.81 0.64
CA ASN A 166 -37.68 -6.95 0.40
C ASN A 166 -36.93 -6.84 -0.92
N ALA A 167 -37.55 -6.26 -1.97
CA ALA A 167 -36.85 -5.94 -3.21
C ALA A 167 -35.72 -4.91 -2.97
N ALA A 168 -35.98 -3.88 -2.16
CA ALA A 168 -34.97 -2.88 -1.79
C ALA A 168 -33.83 -3.49 -0.96
N ILE A 169 -34.13 -4.37 0.01
CA ILE A 169 -33.13 -5.13 0.77
C ILE A 169 -32.31 -6.02 -0.17
N GLY A 170 -32.96 -6.75 -1.09
CA GLY A 170 -32.29 -7.59 -2.08
C GLY A 170 -31.34 -6.80 -2.97
N ALA A 171 -31.75 -5.62 -3.43
CA ALA A 171 -30.90 -4.69 -4.17
C ALA A 171 -29.71 -4.20 -3.32
N GLY A 172 -29.93 -3.90 -2.04
CA GLY A 172 -28.87 -3.53 -1.09
C GLY A 172 -27.85 -4.65 -0.84
N ILE A 173 -28.30 -5.91 -0.75
CA ILE A 173 -27.42 -7.08 -0.65
C ILE A 173 -26.60 -7.23 -1.93
N ALA A 174 -27.23 -7.21 -3.10
CA ALA A 174 -26.53 -7.31 -4.38
C ALA A 174 -25.48 -6.20 -4.51
N PHE A 175 -25.86 -4.95 -4.22
CA PHE A 175 -24.93 -3.82 -4.19
C PHE A 175 -23.75 -4.07 -3.25
N SER A 176 -24.00 -4.55 -2.03
CA SER A 176 -22.94 -4.81 -1.04
C SER A 176 -22.00 -5.96 -1.44
N LEU A 177 -22.44 -6.90 -2.28
CA LEU A 177 -21.60 -7.98 -2.80
C LEU A 177 -20.72 -7.53 -3.98
N PHE A 178 -21.26 -6.73 -4.90
CA PHE A 178 -20.54 -6.32 -6.10
C PHE A 178 -19.70 -5.05 -5.92
N PHE A 179 -20.25 -4.04 -5.23
CA PHE A 179 -19.65 -2.71 -5.12
C PHE A 179 -18.24 -2.69 -4.50
N PRO A 180 -17.93 -3.41 -3.40
CA PRO A 180 -16.57 -3.43 -2.85
C PRO A 180 -15.52 -4.01 -3.78
N SER A 181 -15.92 -4.85 -4.74
CA SER A 181 -15.00 -5.46 -5.71
C SER A 181 -14.72 -4.56 -6.92
N TRP A 182 -15.68 -3.69 -7.24
CA TRP A 182 -15.66 -2.81 -8.42
C TRP A 182 -15.17 -1.40 -8.09
N TYR A 183 -15.76 -0.74 -7.09
CA TYR A 183 -15.54 0.69 -6.82
C TYR A 183 -14.07 1.02 -6.48
N PRO A 184 -13.39 0.30 -5.57
CA PRO A 184 -11.98 0.57 -5.31
C PRO A 184 -11.12 0.39 -6.56
N LYS A 185 -11.37 -0.66 -7.36
CA LYS A 185 -10.61 -0.90 -8.60
C LYS A 185 -10.81 0.23 -9.60
N HIS A 186 -12.04 0.72 -9.74
CA HIS A 186 -12.38 1.80 -10.65
C HIS A 186 -11.73 3.13 -10.26
N ILE A 187 -11.73 3.46 -8.96
CA ILE A 187 -11.06 4.66 -8.45
C ILE A 187 -9.54 4.56 -8.64
N LEU A 188 -8.95 3.42 -8.26
CA LEU A 188 -7.51 3.20 -8.42
C LEU A 188 -7.10 3.21 -9.91
N ALA A 189 -7.92 2.67 -10.81
CA ALA A 189 -7.66 2.74 -12.25
C ALA A 189 -7.61 4.20 -12.75
N ARG A 190 -8.52 5.06 -12.25
CA ARG A 190 -8.50 6.49 -12.55
C ARG A 190 -7.27 7.18 -11.98
N GLU A 191 -6.88 6.86 -10.75
CA GLU A 191 -5.67 7.39 -10.12
C GLU A 191 -4.40 6.98 -10.88
N ILE A 192 -4.30 5.71 -11.30
CA ILE A 192 -3.19 5.23 -12.14
C ILE A 192 -3.16 5.98 -13.46
N ALA A 193 -4.30 6.10 -14.14
CA ALA A 193 -4.39 6.81 -15.42
C ALA A 193 -4.01 8.30 -15.29
N ALA A 194 -4.28 8.92 -14.13
CA ALA A 194 -3.92 10.30 -13.86
C ALA A 194 -2.42 10.53 -13.58
N ARG A 195 -1.66 9.48 -13.22
CA ARG A 195 -0.21 9.57 -12.94
C ARG A 195 0.64 9.75 -14.20
N GLU A 196 0.14 9.34 -15.36
CA GLU A 196 0.83 9.49 -16.66
C GLU A 196 0.05 10.45 -17.58
N PRO A 197 0.09 11.77 -17.33
CA PRO A 197 -0.62 12.74 -18.16
C PRO A 197 -0.08 12.77 -19.60
N TYR A 198 1.17 12.35 -19.81
CA TYR A 198 1.85 12.35 -21.11
C TYR A 198 2.04 10.91 -21.60
N ARG A 199 0.96 10.32 -22.13
CA ARG A 199 1.01 8.98 -22.71
C ARG A 199 1.53 9.05 -24.14
N TRP A 200 2.82 8.81 -24.31
CA TRP A 200 3.39 8.55 -25.62
C TRP A 200 2.92 7.17 -26.08
N PRO A 201 2.41 7.03 -27.33
CA PRO A 201 2.08 5.71 -27.85
C PRO A 201 3.34 4.85 -27.85
N ASP A 202 3.21 3.61 -27.38
CA ASP A 202 4.33 2.67 -27.41
C ASP A 202 4.80 2.49 -28.85
N PRO A 203 6.12 2.55 -29.12
CA PRO A 203 6.62 2.30 -30.46
C PRO A 203 6.30 0.87 -30.88
N VAL A 204 5.68 0.72 -32.04
CA VAL A 204 5.36 -0.59 -32.62
C VAL A 204 6.54 -1.06 -33.48
N PHE A 205 7.27 -2.05 -32.98
CA PHE A 205 8.33 -2.71 -33.74
C PHE A 205 7.73 -3.95 -34.43
N GLY A 206 7.57 -3.90 -35.76
CA GLY A 206 6.96 -4.98 -36.55
C GLY A 206 7.74 -5.32 -37.83
N PRO A 207 7.54 -6.51 -38.42
CA PRO A 207 8.27 -6.97 -39.61
C PRO A 207 7.90 -6.20 -40.89
N ALA A 208 6.74 -5.54 -40.91
CA ALA A 208 6.32 -4.69 -42.02
C ALA A 208 6.89 -3.27 -41.86
N ARG A 209 8.22 -3.15 -41.95
CA ARG A 209 8.85 -1.86 -42.23
C ARG A 209 8.63 -1.55 -43.71
N PRO A 210 8.13 -0.36 -44.09
CA PRO A 210 8.22 0.09 -45.47
C PRO A 210 9.67 -0.05 -45.92
N ALA A 211 9.88 -0.71 -47.07
CA ALA A 211 11.21 -0.89 -47.61
C ALA A 211 11.78 0.50 -48.00
N GLY A 212 12.64 1.03 -47.13
CA GLY A 212 13.29 2.33 -47.26
C GLY A 212 13.02 3.24 -46.06
N GLU A 213 14.04 3.50 -45.24
CA GLU A 213 14.47 4.84 -44.76
C GLU A 213 15.06 4.90 -43.32
N ALA A 214 14.99 3.88 -42.48
CA ALA A 214 15.68 3.91 -41.17
C ALA A 214 16.54 2.66 -40.90
N GLU A 215 17.86 2.80 -40.95
CA GLU A 215 18.86 1.75 -40.69
C GLU A 215 18.76 1.15 -39.27
N HIS A 216 18.22 1.92 -38.32
CA HIS A 216 18.11 1.59 -36.90
C HIS A 216 16.65 1.63 -36.43
N ASP A 217 16.26 0.75 -35.50
CA ASP A 217 14.94 0.72 -34.85
C ASP A 217 14.81 1.78 -33.76
N VAL A 218 15.90 2.04 -33.03
CA VAL A 218 15.94 3.02 -31.94
C VAL A 218 17.23 3.81 -32.01
N ILE A 219 17.14 5.12 -31.80
CA ILE A 219 18.31 5.99 -31.58
C ILE A 219 18.31 6.42 -30.11
N VAL A 220 19.40 6.11 -29.41
CA VAL A 220 19.67 6.57 -28.05
C VAL A 220 20.67 7.72 -28.12
N VAL A 221 20.27 8.90 -27.67
CA VAL A 221 21.14 10.08 -27.64
C VAL A 221 21.81 10.18 -26.27
N GLY A 222 23.13 10.01 -26.25
CA GLY A 222 23.98 9.96 -25.06
C GLY A 222 24.34 8.54 -24.62
N ALA A 223 25.64 8.26 -24.51
CA ALA A 223 26.22 7.00 -24.04
C ALA A 223 26.60 7.06 -22.55
N GLY A 224 25.80 7.73 -21.72
CA GLY A 224 25.86 7.59 -20.26
C GLY A 224 25.27 6.25 -19.79
N ILE A 225 25.42 5.90 -18.51
CA ILE A 225 24.91 4.63 -17.96
C ILE A 225 23.41 4.40 -18.25
N GLY A 226 22.57 5.43 -18.15
CA GLY A 226 21.15 5.31 -18.50
C GLY A 226 20.91 4.97 -19.97
N GLY A 227 21.60 5.66 -20.88
CA GLY A 227 21.51 5.43 -22.33
C GLY A 227 22.07 4.06 -22.74
N LEU A 228 23.25 3.70 -22.25
CA LEU A 228 23.87 2.38 -22.50
C LEU A 228 23.03 1.24 -21.93
N THR A 229 22.45 1.41 -20.73
CA THR A 229 21.52 0.42 -20.16
C THR A 229 20.30 0.22 -21.04
N ALA A 230 19.67 1.31 -21.50
CA ALA A 230 18.53 1.24 -22.40
C ALA A 230 18.91 0.57 -23.74
N ALA A 231 20.03 0.99 -24.34
CA ALA A 231 20.52 0.45 -25.60
C ALA A 231 20.82 -1.05 -25.50
N ALA A 232 21.56 -1.49 -24.48
CA ALA A 232 21.89 -2.90 -24.28
C ALA A 232 20.64 -3.77 -24.06
N LEU A 233 19.67 -3.28 -23.27
CA LEU A 233 18.40 -4.01 -23.04
C LEU A 233 17.54 -4.10 -24.31
N LEU A 234 17.51 -3.06 -25.14
CA LEU A 234 16.78 -3.05 -26.41
C LEU A 234 17.47 -3.93 -27.45
N ALA A 235 18.80 -3.85 -27.55
CA ALA A 235 19.61 -4.70 -28.42
C ALA A 235 19.46 -6.18 -28.07
N ARG A 236 19.45 -6.52 -26.77
CA ARG A 236 19.20 -7.89 -26.29
C ARG A 236 17.80 -8.41 -26.63
N ARG A 237 16.83 -7.52 -26.86
CA ARG A 237 15.50 -7.87 -27.39
C ARG A 237 15.44 -7.94 -28.92
N GLY A 238 16.58 -7.81 -29.61
CA GLY A 238 16.71 -7.97 -31.05
C GLY A 238 16.53 -6.69 -31.87
N LEU A 239 16.43 -5.52 -31.22
CA LEU A 239 16.30 -4.24 -31.92
C LEU A 239 17.68 -3.74 -32.40
N LYS A 240 17.72 -3.11 -33.58
CA LYS A 240 18.89 -2.39 -34.07
C LYS A 240 18.97 -1.02 -33.41
N VAL A 241 19.91 -0.84 -32.51
CA VAL A 241 20.04 0.41 -31.74
C VAL A 241 21.26 1.21 -32.19
N LEU A 242 21.07 2.48 -32.53
CA LEU A 242 22.15 3.45 -32.68
C LEU A 242 22.34 4.20 -31.36
N VAL A 243 23.54 4.22 -30.82
CA VAL A 243 23.89 5.11 -29.69
C VAL A 243 24.71 6.27 -30.23
N ALA A 244 24.18 7.49 -30.13
CA ALA A 244 24.86 8.70 -30.56
C ALA A 244 25.47 9.41 -29.35
N GLU A 245 26.79 9.46 -29.26
CA GLU A 245 27.53 10.14 -28.19
C GLU A 245 28.30 11.33 -28.76
N GLN A 246 28.20 12.48 -28.10
CA GLN A 246 28.92 13.69 -28.49
C GLN A 246 30.40 13.65 -28.06
N HIS A 247 30.69 12.88 -27.01
CA HIS A 247 32.04 12.66 -26.52
C HIS A 247 32.76 11.58 -27.33
N HIS A 248 34.08 11.56 -27.29
CA HIS A 248 34.89 10.57 -28.02
C HIS A 248 34.93 9.17 -27.34
N ARG A 249 34.28 9.03 -26.18
CA ARG A 249 34.20 7.78 -25.40
C ARG A 249 32.84 7.66 -24.70
N PRO A 250 32.29 6.45 -24.56
CA PRO A 250 31.10 6.20 -23.78
C PRO A 250 31.37 6.35 -22.27
N GLY A 251 30.30 6.55 -21.49
CA GLY A 251 30.29 6.46 -20.04
C GLY A 251 29.63 7.63 -19.32
N GLY A 252 29.60 8.84 -19.91
CA GLY A 252 29.10 10.03 -19.23
C GLY A 252 29.80 10.24 -17.88
N PHE A 253 29.07 10.27 -16.76
CA PHE A 253 29.66 10.37 -15.41
C PHE A 253 30.45 9.12 -14.96
N CYS A 254 30.34 8.01 -15.69
CA CYS A 254 31.20 6.84 -15.51
C CYS A 254 32.46 6.88 -16.38
N THR A 255 32.74 7.95 -17.13
CA THR A 255 33.96 8.02 -17.91
C THR A 255 35.19 8.22 -17.01
N SER A 256 36.29 7.53 -17.35
CA SER A 256 37.59 7.64 -16.66
C SER A 256 38.66 8.17 -17.61
N TRP A 257 39.59 8.99 -17.11
CA TRP A 257 40.75 9.47 -17.87
C TRP A 257 42.07 9.24 -17.13
N GLU A 258 43.13 9.15 -17.91
CA GLU A 258 44.47 8.90 -17.38
C GLU A 258 45.32 10.17 -17.33
N ARG A 259 46.18 10.24 -16.32
CA ARG A 259 47.28 11.20 -16.23
C ARG A 259 48.56 10.47 -15.91
N HIS A 260 49.55 10.68 -16.77
CA HIS A 260 50.90 10.24 -16.49
C HIS A 260 51.71 11.41 -15.95
N VAL A 261 52.36 11.19 -14.81
CA VAL A 261 53.23 12.19 -14.17
C VAL A 261 54.58 11.56 -13.87
N ARG A 262 55.63 12.36 -13.93
CA ARG A 262 56.97 11.95 -13.52
C ARG A 262 57.28 12.50 -12.14
N ARG A 263 57.62 11.64 -11.19
CA ARG A 263 58.06 12.03 -9.84
C ARG A 263 59.25 11.18 -9.44
N GLY A 264 60.38 11.81 -9.11
CA GLY A 264 61.60 11.09 -8.71
C GLY A 264 62.20 10.19 -9.80
N GLY A 265 61.98 10.49 -11.09
CA GLY A 265 62.42 9.64 -12.21
C GLY A 265 61.44 8.52 -12.59
N GLU A 266 60.46 8.22 -11.75
CA GLU A 266 59.43 7.22 -12.03
C GLU A 266 58.26 7.83 -12.81
N ARG A 267 57.74 7.07 -13.80
CA ARG A 267 56.52 7.43 -14.52
C ARG A 267 55.33 6.77 -13.84
N LEU A 268 54.53 7.57 -13.16
CA LEU A 268 53.32 7.14 -12.47
C LEU A 268 52.11 7.31 -13.39
N ARG A 269 51.14 6.40 -13.28
CA ARG A 269 49.85 6.44 -13.99
C ARG A 269 48.74 6.61 -12.96
N TYR A 270 47.91 7.63 -13.15
CA TYR A 270 46.74 7.90 -12.33
C TYR A 270 45.49 7.81 -13.21
N VAL A 271 44.48 7.11 -12.72
CA VAL A 271 43.15 7.04 -13.35
C VAL A 271 42.20 7.87 -12.49
N PHE A 272 41.47 8.78 -13.14
CA PHE A 272 40.49 9.63 -12.49
C PHE A 272 39.11 9.35 -13.10
N ASP A 273 38.10 9.22 -12.25
CA ASP A 273 36.71 9.08 -12.67
C ASP A 273 36.01 10.43 -12.68
N ALA A 274 35.06 10.59 -13.59
CA ALA A 274 34.28 11.82 -13.73
C ALA A 274 33.31 12.06 -12.58
N GLY A 275 32.77 11.00 -11.96
CA GLY A 275 31.86 11.18 -10.82
C GLY A 275 31.58 9.92 -10.01
N VAL A 276 31.35 8.78 -10.67
CA VAL A 276 30.96 7.55 -9.96
C VAL A 276 32.16 6.92 -9.27
N HIS A 277 32.11 6.84 -7.94
CA HIS A 277 33.16 6.30 -7.08
C HIS A 277 32.64 5.20 -6.14
N ASP A 278 31.33 4.96 -6.12
CA ASP A 278 30.68 3.97 -5.30
C ASP A 278 29.34 3.55 -5.91
N VAL A 279 29.06 2.24 -5.94
CA VAL A 279 27.90 1.63 -6.58
C VAL A 279 27.22 0.67 -5.60
N SER A 280 25.99 0.99 -5.24
CA SER A 280 25.09 0.10 -4.49
C SER A 280 24.21 -0.72 -5.44
N GLY A 281 23.48 -1.70 -4.90
CA GLY A 281 22.52 -2.51 -5.65
C GLY A 281 23.12 -3.78 -6.25
N LEU A 282 24.25 -4.25 -5.73
CA LEU A 282 24.85 -5.54 -6.05
C LEU A 282 24.38 -6.69 -5.12
N GLY A 283 23.47 -6.41 -4.19
CA GLY A 283 22.82 -7.45 -3.38
C GLY A 283 21.96 -8.41 -4.23
N PRO A 284 21.47 -9.52 -3.66
CA PRO A 284 20.75 -10.56 -4.41
C PRO A 284 19.50 -10.06 -5.17
N ARG A 285 18.80 -9.06 -4.64
CA ARG A 285 17.65 -8.39 -5.27
C ARG A 285 17.97 -6.96 -5.70
N GLY A 286 19.25 -6.62 -5.80
CA GLY A 286 19.68 -5.28 -6.15
C GLY A 286 19.48 -4.94 -7.63
N PRO A 287 19.25 -3.66 -7.97
CA PRO A 287 19.01 -3.22 -9.35
C PRO A 287 20.16 -3.54 -10.30
N VAL A 288 21.41 -3.37 -9.85
CA VAL A 288 22.61 -3.58 -10.68
C VAL A 288 22.80 -5.07 -10.94
N THR A 289 22.68 -5.91 -9.90
CA THR A 289 22.70 -7.39 -10.07
C THR A 289 21.62 -7.85 -11.05
N ASN A 290 20.41 -7.30 -10.93
CA ASN A 290 19.32 -7.64 -11.84
C ASN A 290 19.65 -7.28 -13.30
N LEU A 291 20.18 -6.08 -13.54
CA LEU A 291 20.60 -5.63 -14.86
C LEU A 291 21.70 -6.51 -15.45
N LEU A 292 22.79 -6.72 -14.70
CA LEU A 292 23.94 -7.52 -15.17
C LEU A 292 23.55 -8.95 -15.49
N ARG A 293 22.68 -9.57 -14.67
CA ARG A 293 22.10 -10.89 -14.94
C ARG A 293 21.24 -10.89 -16.20
N ARG A 294 20.34 -9.90 -16.32
CA ARG A 294 19.48 -9.75 -17.50
C ARG A 294 20.26 -9.51 -18.78
N LEU A 295 21.48 -8.99 -18.69
CA LEU A 295 22.36 -8.77 -19.83
C LEU A 295 23.43 -9.86 -19.99
N GLU A 296 23.54 -10.80 -19.04
CA GLU A 296 24.56 -11.88 -19.03
C GLU A 296 25.99 -11.33 -19.19
N ILE A 297 26.28 -10.25 -18.48
CA ILE A 297 27.58 -9.55 -18.51
C ILE A 297 28.22 -9.42 -17.12
N GLY A 298 27.62 -10.04 -16.10
CA GLY A 298 28.07 -9.87 -14.71
C GLY A 298 29.47 -10.43 -14.45
N ASP A 299 29.85 -11.50 -15.15
CA ASP A 299 31.17 -12.13 -15.10
C ASP A 299 32.27 -11.32 -15.80
N ARG A 300 31.90 -10.34 -16.63
CA ARG A 300 32.83 -9.40 -17.29
C ARG A 300 33.32 -8.28 -16.37
N LEU A 301 32.79 -8.17 -15.15
CA LEU A 301 33.14 -7.15 -14.18
C LEU A 301 33.65 -7.77 -12.87
N GLU A 302 34.82 -7.33 -12.43
CA GLU A 302 35.30 -7.58 -11.07
C GLU A 302 34.92 -6.38 -10.17
N TRP A 303 34.30 -6.66 -9.04
CA TRP A 303 33.85 -5.66 -8.08
C TRP A 303 34.70 -5.70 -6.80
N ARG A 304 35.05 -4.52 -6.27
CA ARG A 304 35.72 -4.37 -4.98
C ARG A 304 34.85 -3.58 -4.03
N ARG A 305 34.66 -4.10 -2.81
CA ARG A 305 33.87 -3.40 -1.79
C ARG A 305 34.59 -2.12 -1.37
N VAL A 306 33.85 -1.02 -1.31
CA VAL A 306 34.33 0.28 -0.84
C VAL A 306 34.13 0.37 0.68
N GLY A 307 35.10 0.97 1.36
CA GLY A 307 34.99 1.31 2.78
C GLY A 307 34.64 2.78 2.95
N HIS A 308 33.78 3.09 3.92
CA HIS A 308 33.32 4.45 4.19
C HIS A 308 33.79 4.92 5.56
N GLU A 309 34.09 6.21 5.66
CA GLU A 309 34.36 6.86 6.93
C GLU A 309 33.74 8.25 6.95
N TYR A 310 32.96 8.52 8.00
CA TYR A 310 32.36 9.82 8.23
C TYR A 310 33.21 10.59 9.23
N VAL A 311 33.63 11.79 8.84
CA VAL A 311 34.43 12.70 9.69
C VAL A 311 33.68 14.02 9.81
N LEU A 312 33.10 14.26 10.99
CA LEU A 312 32.41 15.48 11.39
C LEU A 312 33.11 16.09 12.63
N PRO A 313 32.90 17.38 12.94
CA PRO A 313 33.39 17.97 14.18
C PRO A 313 32.93 17.16 15.41
N GLY A 314 33.87 16.57 16.15
CA GLY A 314 33.58 15.77 17.35
C GLY A 314 32.96 14.39 17.08
N PHE A 315 32.86 13.95 15.83
CA PHE A 315 32.29 12.65 15.47
C PHE A 315 33.07 12.03 14.31
N ARG A 316 33.68 10.88 14.55
CA ARG A 316 34.36 10.08 13.53
C ARG A 316 33.81 8.65 13.59
N LEU A 317 33.33 8.14 12.47
CA LEU A 317 32.80 6.78 12.37
C LEU A 317 33.32 6.13 11.09
N LYS A 318 34.22 5.15 11.25
CA LYS A 318 34.54 4.21 10.19
C LYS A 318 33.39 3.21 10.07
N VAL A 319 32.69 3.24 8.95
CA VAL A 319 31.52 2.39 8.73
C VAL A 319 31.98 0.94 8.64
N PRO A 320 31.46 0.04 9.48
CA PRO A 320 31.80 -1.37 9.43
C PRO A 320 31.33 -2.06 8.14
N GLY A 321 31.74 -3.32 7.96
CA GLY A 321 31.46 -4.09 6.74
C GLY A 321 30.01 -4.57 6.61
N THR A 322 29.24 -4.51 7.70
CA THR A 322 27.87 -5.02 7.78
C THR A 322 26.94 -4.06 8.51
N ALA A 323 25.65 -4.14 8.22
CA ALA A 323 24.63 -3.33 8.89
C ALA A 323 24.55 -3.62 10.40
N GLU A 324 24.73 -4.88 10.80
CA GLU A 324 24.71 -5.29 12.21
C GLU A 324 25.88 -4.69 13.00
N GLU A 325 27.06 -4.64 12.39
CA GLU A 325 28.22 -3.98 13.01
C GLU A 325 28.05 -2.46 13.07
N LEU A 326 27.47 -1.84 12.03
CA LEU A 326 27.13 -0.42 12.05
C LEU A 326 26.14 -0.12 13.18
N VAL A 327 25.09 -0.92 13.34
CA VAL A 327 24.14 -0.82 14.45
C VAL A 327 24.87 -0.92 15.78
N ARG A 328 25.74 -1.91 15.98
CA ARG A 328 26.53 -2.05 17.22
C ARG A 328 27.42 -0.82 17.49
N ALA A 329 28.08 -0.29 16.46
CA ALA A 329 28.94 0.89 16.59
C ALA A 329 28.13 2.14 16.98
N LEU A 330 26.96 2.34 16.38
CA LEU A 330 26.06 3.42 16.73
C LEU A 330 25.48 3.26 18.14
N GLN A 331 25.09 2.04 18.52
CA GLN A 331 24.62 1.74 19.88
C GLN A 331 25.66 2.02 20.95
N ALA A 332 26.94 1.74 20.68
CA ALA A 332 28.03 2.07 21.59
C ALA A 332 28.23 3.59 21.72
N ARG A 333 27.99 4.34 20.63
CA ARG A 333 28.15 5.80 20.60
C ARG A 333 26.95 6.56 21.20
N PHE A 334 25.75 5.98 21.12
CA PHE A 334 24.48 6.54 21.56
C PHE A 334 23.73 5.53 22.44
N PRO A 335 24.23 5.24 23.66
CA PRO A 335 23.69 4.18 24.51
C PRO A 335 22.22 4.41 24.93
N ALA A 336 21.81 5.67 25.06
CA ALA A 336 20.43 6.04 25.38
C ALA A 336 19.42 5.67 24.27
N GLU A 337 19.88 5.51 23.03
CA GLU A 337 19.03 5.19 21.87
C GLU A 337 19.25 3.76 21.36
N ARG A 338 19.85 2.90 22.17
CA ARG A 338 20.28 1.56 21.74
C ARG A 338 19.16 0.74 21.09
N GLU A 339 18.00 0.68 21.74
CA GLU A 339 16.83 -0.05 21.22
C GLU A 339 16.23 0.63 19.99
N ALA A 340 16.16 1.96 20.00
CA ALA A 340 15.67 2.74 18.88
C ALA A 340 16.52 2.57 17.61
N ILE A 341 17.86 2.50 17.74
CA ILE A 341 18.78 2.25 16.63
C ILE A 341 18.49 0.88 16.00
N ALA A 342 18.39 -0.16 16.82
CA ALA A 342 18.08 -1.50 16.31
C ALA A 342 16.73 -1.53 15.60
N ALA A 343 15.70 -0.90 16.19
CA ALA A 343 14.36 -0.84 15.62
C ALA A 343 14.31 -0.04 14.31
N PHE A 344 15.02 1.09 14.23
CA PHE A 344 15.08 1.92 13.02
C PHE A 344 15.76 1.19 11.86
N PHE A 345 16.93 0.59 12.09
CA PHE A 345 17.65 -0.12 11.02
C PHE A 345 16.88 -1.35 10.54
N ALA A 346 16.23 -2.09 11.45
CA ALA A 346 15.36 -3.20 11.06
C ALA A 346 14.15 -2.72 10.23
N GLU A 347 13.51 -1.63 10.64
CA GLU A 347 12.37 -1.04 9.91
C GLU A 347 12.80 -0.51 8.53
N MET A 348 13.94 0.21 8.46
CA MET A 348 14.48 0.75 7.21
C MET A 348 14.94 -0.36 6.26
N GLU A 349 15.55 -1.43 6.78
CA GLU A 349 15.86 -2.59 5.94
C GLU A 349 14.58 -3.22 5.39
N ALA A 350 13.55 -3.39 6.21
CA ALA A 350 12.27 -3.92 5.73
C ALA A 350 11.64 -3.04 4.63
N VAL A 351 11.71 -1.70 4.77
CA VAL A 351 11.30 -0.76 3.70
C VAL A 351 12.13 -0.96 2.44
N TYR A 352 13.46 -1.01 2.56
CA TYR A 352 14.37 -1.26 1.43
C TYR A 352 14.06 -2.58 0.72
N ARG A 353 13.89 -3.67 1.48
CA ARG A 353 13.58 -5.00 0.93
C ARG A 353 12.20 -5.06 0.28
N ASP A 354 11.20 -4.34 0.81
CA ASP A 354 9.89 -4.19 0.16
C ASP A 354 10.05 -3.45 -1.19
N LEU A 355 10.72 -2.30 -1.23
CA LEU A 355 10.88 -1.51 -2.46
C LEU A 355 11.54 -2.30 -3.61
N TYR A 356 12.42 -3.23 -3.29
CA TYR A 356 13.11 -4.11 -4.26
C TYR A 356 12.52 -5.53 -4.33
N ALA A 357 11.39 -5.81 -3.70
CA ALA A 357 10.80 -7.16 -3.74
C ALA A 357 10.37 -7.56 -5.15
N ASP A 358 9.90 -6.60 -5.95
CA ASP A 358 9.42 -6.80 -7.32
C ASP A 358 10.50 -6.54 -8.40
N VAL A 359 11.79 -6.53 -8.06
CA VAL A 359 12.90 -6.12 -8.94
C VAL A 359 12.88 -6.81 -10.31
N GLU A 360 12.42 -8.07 -10.38
CA GLU A 360 12.31 -8.83 -11.64
C GLU A 360 11.15 -8.36 -12.52
N ARG A 361 10.06 -7.89 -11.94
CA ARG A 361 8.93 -7.32 -12.66
C ARG A 361 9.24 -5.90 -13.10
N THR A 362 9.89 -5.12 -12.24
CA THR A 362 10.14 -3.69 -12.45
C THR A 362 11.43 -3.39 -13.21
N GLY A 363 12.32 -4.38 -13.35
CA GLY A 363 13.60 -4.21 -14.04
C GLY A 363 14.64 -3.41 -13.27
N GLY A 364 14.62 -3.51 -11.95
CA GLY A 364 15.59 -2.82 -11.08
C GLY A 364 15.04 -1.58 -10.40
N VAL A 365 14.10 -0.87 -11.03
CA VAL A 365 13.63 0.42 -10.53
C VAL A 365 12.44 0.21 -9.58
N PRO A 366 12.51 0.63 -8.30
CA PRO A 366 11.33 0.66 -7.44
C PRO A 366 10.25 1.52 -8.11
N CYS A 367 9.13 0.90 -8.46
CA CYS A 367 8.02 1.62 -9.08
C CYS A 367 6.70 1.24 -8.39
N PRO A 368 5.75 2.20 -8.32
CA PRO A 368 4.47 1.91 -7.72
C PRO A 368 3.73 0.83 -8.52
N PRO A 369 2.78 0.12 -7.88
CA PRO A 369 1.86 -0.79 -8.57
C PRO A 369 1.22 -0.17 -9.82
N ARG A 370 1.13 -0.93 -10.92
CA ARG A 370 0.63 -0.45 -12.22
C ARG A 370 -0.81 -0.86 -12.50
N THR A 371 -1.35 -1.79 -11.72
CA THR A 371 -2.75 -2.21 -11.86
C THR A 371 -3.54 -1.98 -10.57
N PRO A 372 -4.86 -1.79 -10.65
CA PRO A 372 -5.70 -1.67 -9.46
C PRO A 372 -5.61 -2.89 -8.54
N GLY A 373 -5.42 -4.09 -9.11
CA GLY A 373 -5.23 -5.33 -8.35
C GLY A 373 -3.94 -5.32 -7.54
N GLU A 374 -2.83 -4.94 -8.15
CA GLU A 374 -1.55 -4.78 -7.45
C GLU A 374 -1.62 -3.70 -6.37
N MET A 375 -2.24 -2.54 -6.64
CA MET A 375 -2.43 -1.48 -5.63
C MET A 375 -3.21 -1.99 -4.43
N LEU A 376 -4.31 -2.74 -4.67
CA LEU A 376 -5.11 -3.32 -3.59
C LEU A 376 -4.36 -4.41 -2.83
N ALA A 377 -3.38 -5.10 -3.43
CA ALA A 377 -2.56 -6.09 -2.76
C ALA A 377 -1.34 -5.48 -2.05
N TYR A 378 -0.92 -4.27 -2.44
CA TYR A 378 0.36 -3.68 -2.05
C TYR A 378 0.58 -3.58 -0.54
N PRO A 379 -0.36 -3.10 0.30
CA PRO A 379 -0.15 -3.12 1.74
C PRO A 379 -0.01 -4.53 2.36
N ARG A 380 -0.48 -5.59 1.71
CA ARG A 380 -0.25 -6.98 2.15
C ARG A 380 1.12 -7.49 1.72
N THR A 381 1.52 -7.18 0.49
CA THR A 381 2.76 -7.71 -0.11
C THR A 381 3.99 -6.87 0.25
N HIS A 382 3.78 -5.59 0.56
CA HIS A 382 4.79 -4.56 0.83
C HIS A 382 4.40 -3.67 2.03
N PRO A 383 4.14 -4.26 3.22
CA PRO A 383 3.57 -3.56 4.36
C PRO A 383 4.45 -2.43 4.91
N TYR A 384 5.77 -2.53 4.81
CA TYR A 384 6.71 -1.53 5.32
C TYR A 384 6.86 -0.38 4.34
N ALA A 385 7.03 -0.67 3.04
CA ALA A 385 7.03 0.37 2.02
C ALA A 385 5.71 1.15 2.03
N PHE A 386 4.56 0.47 2.06
CA PHE A 386 3.26 1.14 2.13
C PHE A 386 3.11 2.06 3.35
N ARG A 387 3.68 1.68 4.49
CA ARG A 387 3.63 2.48 5.72
C ARG A 387 4.41 3.79 5.62
N TRP A 388 5.53 3.79 4.89
CA TRP A 388 6.52 4.87 4.93
C TRP A 388 6.71 5.65 3.64
N MET A 389 6.38 5.07 2.47
CA MET A 389 6.87 5.55 1.17
C MET A 389 6.52 7.00 0.85
N ASP A 390 5.36 7.48 1.29
CA ASP A 390 4.87 8.84 1.02
C ASP A 390 5.16 9.81 2.17
N LEU A 391 5.74 9.34 3.28
CA LEU A 391 6.06 10.18 4.43
C LEU A 391 7.46 10.80 4.27
N PRO A 392 7.66 12.05 4.70
CA PRO A 392 9.00 12.64 4.77
C PRO A 392 9.93 11.77 5.61
N TYR A 393 11.17 11.59 5.15
CA TYR A 393 12.17 10.79 5.84
C TYR A 393 12.46 11.35 7.25
N THR A 394 12.41 12.67 7.41
CA THR A 394 12.54 13.32 8.72
C THR A 394 11.48 12.87 9.72
N VAL A 395 10.24 12.60 9.29
CA VAL A 395 9.18 12.07 10.17
C VAL A 395 9.54 10.67 10.68
N MET A 396 10.20 9.86 9.85
CA MET A 396 10.71 8.56 10.28
C MET A 396 11.80 8.74 11.36
N LEU A 397 12.76 9.64 11.14
CA LEU A 397 13.80 9.93 12.13
C LEU A 397 13.24 10.45 13.46
N GLU A 398 12.27 11.37 13.43
CA GLU A 398 11.61 11.90 14.62
C GLU A 398 10.84 10.83 15.41
N ARG A 399 10.34 9.79 14.73
CA ARG A 399 9.64 8.69 15.39
C ARG A 399 10.59 7.80 16.20
N PHE A 400 11.80 7.59 15.72
CA PHE A 400 12.75 6.67 16.36
C PHE A 400 13.71 7.37 17.31
N PHE A 401 14.14 8.60 17.00
CA PHE A 401 15.26 9.24 17.68
C PHE A 401 14.89 10.56 18.32
N GLN A 402 15.60 10.90 19.38
CA GLN A 402 15.61 12.18 20.08
C GLN A 402 16.98 12.88 19.92
N ASP A 403 18.08 12.13 19.86
CA ASP A 403 19.45 12.68 19.74
C ASP A 403 19.66 13.37 18.37
N ALA A 404 19.91 14.68 18.42
CA ALA A 404 20.10 15.50 17.23
C ALA A 404 21.38 15.15 16.43
N SER A 405 22.42 14.64 17.10
CA SER A 405 23.68 14.25 16.44
C SER A 405 23.50 12.96 15.65
N LEU A 406 22.76 11.99 16.19
CA LEU A 406 22.42 10.77 15.46
C LEU A 406 21.54 11.07 14.25
N LYS A 407 20.50 11.91 14.41
CA LYS A 407 19.67 12.37 13.29
C LYS A 407 20.52 13.04 12.21
N ARG A 408 21.41 13.97 12.59
CA ARG A 408 22.31 14.65 11.66
C ARG A 408 23.22 13.69 10.90
N PHE A 409 23.74 12.65 11.58
CA PHE A 409 24.52 11.60 10.93
C PHE A 409 23.69 10.86 9.86
N LEU A 410 22.48 10.42 10.21
CA LEU A 410 21.59 9.70 9.30
C LEU A 410 21.04 10.58 8.16
N LEU A 411 21.10 11.91 8.31
CA LEU A 411 20.79 12.87 7.27
C LEU A 411 21.94 13.08 6.28
N LEU A 412 23.19 12.68 6.57
CA LEU A 412 24.31 12.89 5.65
C LEU A 412 24.10 12.23 4.28
N LEU A 413 23.37 11.11 4.24
CA LEU A 413 23.05 10.42 3.00
C LEU A 413 22.20 11.27 2.05
N THR A 414 21.44 12.28 2.53
CA THR A 414 20.65 13.14 1.64
C THR A 414 21.53 13.89 0.64
N GLY A 415 22.82 14.05 0.92
CA GLY A 415 23.81 14.61 -0.01
C GLY A 415 23.87 13.87 -1.35
N TYR A 416 23.58 12.56 -1.40
CA TYR A 416 23.52 11.80 -2.66
C TYR A 416 22.35 12.22 -3.56
N LEU A 417 21.28 12.78 -2.98
CA LEU A 417 20.11 13.26 -3.73
C LEU A 417 20.16 14.76 -3.98
N SER A 418 21.11 15.48 -3.38
CA SER A 418 21.32 16.93 -3.55
C SER A 418 20.05 17.77 -3.30
N ASP A 419 19.19 17.31 -2.40
CA ASP A 419 17.94 17.97 -2.03
C ASP A 419 17.89 18.22 -0.50
N ARG A 420 16.91 19.01 -0.07
CA ARG A 420 16.65 19.29 1.33
C ARG A 420 16.11 18.04 2.02
N PRO A 421 16.61 17.67 3.22
CA PRO A 421 16.09 16.54 3.99
C PRO A 421 14.57 16.52 4.17
N GLU A 422 13.96 17.70 4.35
CA GLU A 422 12.53 17.84 4.58
C GLU A 422 11.68 17.54 3.34
N ALA A 423 12.26 17.63 2.14
CA ALA A 423 11.58 17.37 0.87
C ALA A 423 11.62 15.89 0.45
N LEU A 424 12.53 15.11 1.05
CA LEU A 424 12.76 13.72 0.68
C LEU A 424 11.83 12.78 1.44
N THR A 425 11.16 11.89 0.73
CA THR A 425 10.35 10.83 1.34
C THR A 425 11.22 9.66 1.80
N ALA A 426 10.68 8.83 2.69
CA ALA A 426 11.36 7.60 3.10
C ALA A 426 11.61 6.65 1.92
N ALA A 427 10.74 6.62 0.91
CA ALA A 427 10.97 5.81 -0.30
C ALA A 427 12.14 6.32 -1.15
N GLN A 428 12.38 7.63 -1.20
CA GLN A 428 13.54 8.19 -1.90
C GLN A 428 14.84 7.93 -1.14
N MET A 429 14.79 7.92 0.20
CA MET A 429 15.96 7.69 1.05
C MET A 429 16.34 6.22 1.22
N ALA A 430 15.37 5.30 1.26
CA ALA A 430 15.63 3.88 1.50
C ALA A 430 16.64 3.24 0.52
N PRO A 431 16.65 3.54 -0.79
CA PRO A 431 17.71 3.07 -1.71
C PRO A 431 19.14 3.40 -1.27
N LEU A 432 19.36 4.55 -0.63
CA LEU A 432 20.69 4.96 -0.15
C LEU A 432 21.15 4.10 1.03
N PHE A 433 20.22 3.56 1.82
CA PHE A 433 20.59 2.60 2.87
C PHE A 433 21.10 1.26 2.30
N GLY A 434 20.93 1.01 0.99
CA GLY A 434 21.58 -0.10 0.31
C GLY A 434 23.10 -0.11 0.47
N TYR A 435 23.75 1.06 0.62
CA TYR A 435 25.19 1.15 0.92
C TYR A 435 25.56 0.52 2.27
N TYR A 436 24.62 0.50 3.24
CA TYR A 436 24.81 -0.16 4.53
C TYR A 436 24.35 -1.62 4.51
N PHE A 437 23.23 -1.93 3.84
CA PHE A 437 22.64 -3.27 3.85
C PHE A 437 23.30 -4.24 2.88
N ASP A 438 23.54 -3.81 1.65
CA ASP A 438 24.11 -4.65 0.58
C ASP A 438 25.58 -4.29 0.28
N GLY A 439 26.01 -3.10 0.72
CA GLY A 439 27.37 -2.58 0.55
C GLY A 439 27.53 -1.67 -0.66
N GLY A 440 28.57 -0.85 -0.62
CA GLY A 440 29.07 -0.08 -1.76
C GLY A 440 30.23 -0.80 -2.43
N TYR A 441 30.27 -0.77 -3.76
CA TYR A 441 31.29 -1.42 -4.57
C TYR A 441 31.79 -0.52 -5.68
N TYR A 442 33.01 -0.81 -6.11
CA TYR A 442 33.69 -0.11 -7.18
C TYR A 442 34.21 -1.12 -8.20
N PRO A 443 33.99 -0.91 -9.51
CA PRO A 443 34.50 -1.81 -10.53
C PRO A 443 36.02 -1.67 -10.65
N VAL A 444 36.73 -2.81 -10.69
CA VAL A 444 38.18 -2.82 -10.89
C VAL A 444 38.50 -2.21 -12.26
N GLY A 445 39.44 -1.25 -12.27
CA GLY A 445 39.79 -0.49 -13.48
C GLY A 445 39.09 0.85 -13.63
N GLY A 446 38.13 1.16 -12.75
CA GLY A 446 37.44 2.45 -12.70
C GLY A 446 36.02 2.42 -13.23
N SER A 447 35.26 3.49 -13.00
CA SER A 447 33.85 3.55 -13.41
C SER A 447 33.65 3.30 -14.91
N GLN A 448 34.69 3.56 -15.74
CA GLN A 448 34.67 3.30 -17.18
C GLN A 448 34.41 1.82 -17.50
N ALA A 449 34.88 0.89 -16.68
CA ALA A 449 34.69 -0.54 -16.91
C ALA A 449 33.20 -0.91 -16.99
N LEU A 450 32.35 -0.29 -16.18
CA LEU A 450 30.90 -0.51 -16.23
C LEU A 450 30.30 0.01 -17.54
N ALA A 451 30.76 1.16 -18.04
CA ALA A 451 30.31 1.71 -19.32
C ALA A 451 30.77 0.85 -20.50
N ASP A 452 32.03 0.41 -20.48
CA ASP A 452 32.64 -0.40 -21.55
C ASP A 452 32.02 -1.79 -21.68
N VAL A 453 31.47 -2.34 -20.59
CA VAL A 453 30.78 -3.64 -20.63
C VAL A 453 29.34 -3.52 -21.14
N LEU A 454 28.70 -2.36 -20.95
CA LEU A 454 27.35 -2.08 -21.45
C LEU A 454 27.33 -1.65 -22.93
N ALA A 455 28.38 -0.96 -23.38
CA ALA A 455 28.61 -0.64 -24.79
C ALA A 455 29.02 -1.89 -25.57
#